data_AF-A0A0B6YNC9-F1
#
_entry.id   AF-A0A0B6YNC9-F1
#
_cell.length_a   1.000
_cell.length_b   1.000
_cell.length_c   1.000
_cell.angle_alpha   90.00
_cell.angle_beta   90.00
_cell.angle_gamma   90.00
#
_symmetry.space_group_name_H-M   'P 1'
#
loop_
_entity.id
_entity.type
_entity.pdbx_description
1 polymer ?
#
loop_
_entity_poly.entity_id
_entity_poly.type
_entity_poly.pdbx_seq_one_letter_code
_entity_poly.pdbx_strand_id
1 'polypeptide(L)'
;KMDKTELGCLRAVVLFNPDAKGLTAVQEVEQLREKVYASLEEYTKTRYPEEPGRFAKLLLRLPALRSIGLKCLEHLFFFKLIGDQPIDTFLMEMLENPNPQS
;
A
#
# COMPACT_ATOMS: atom_id res chain seq x y z
N LYS A 1 7.77 -17.71 -4.76
CA LYS A 1 6.66 -17.03 -5.46
C LYS A 1 5.72 -16.44 -4.40
N MET A 2 5.19 -15.23 -4.58
CA MET A 2 4.30 -14.59 -3.60
C MET A 2 2.85 -14.98 -3.91
N ASP A 3 2.05 -15.28 -2.89
CA ASP A 3 0.64 -15.60 -3.05
C ASP A 3 -0.28 -14.36 -2.95
N LYS A 4 -1.59 -14.59 -3.13
CA LYS A 4 -2.59 -13.51 -3.15
C LYS A 4 -2.80 -12.89 -1.76
N THR A 5 -2.69 -13.67 -0.70
CA THR A 5 -2.86 -13.20 0.68
C THR A 5 -1.69 -12.30 1.06
N GLU A 6 -0.47 -12.73 0.77
CA GLU A 6 0.75 -11.94 0.99
C GLU A 6 0.73 -10.63 0.21
N LEU A 7 0.30 -10.69 -1.07
CA LEU A 7 0.13 -9.48 -1.87
C LEU A 7 -0.92 -8.53 -1.27
N GLY A 8 -2.04 -9.08 -0.80
CA GLY A 8 -3.11 -8.31 -0.13
C GLY A 8 -2.59 -7.61 1.13
N CYS A 9 -1.86 -8.33 1.98
CA CYS A 9 -1.25 -7.75 3.17
C CYS A 9 -0.24 -6.65 2.83
N LEU A 10 0.64 -6.86 1.85
CA LEU A 10 1.59 -5.82 1.44
C LEU A 10 0.88 -4.57 0.89
N ARG A 11 -0.21 -4.72 0.13
CA ARG A 11 -1.04 -3.59 -0.31
C ARG A 11 -1.65 -2.84 0.88
N ALA A 12 -2.19 -3.56 1.86
CA ALA A 12 -2.76 -2.97 3.06
C ALA A 12 -1.70 -2.22 3.90
N VAL A 13 -0.48 -2.77 4.03
CA VAL A 13 0.63 -2.08 4.71
C VAL A 13 0.98 -0.76 4.02
N VAL A 14 1.04 -0.76 2.68
CA VAL A 14 1.30 0.47 1.89
C VAL A 14 0.16 1.46 2.05
N LEU A 15 -1.09 0.98 2.05
CA LEU A 15 -2.29 1.81 2.21
C LEU A 15 -2.34 2.50 3.58
N PHE A 16 -2.13 1.74 4.66
CA PHE A 16 -2.13 2.25 6.02
C PHE A 16 -0.79 2.91 6.36
N ASN A 17 -0.49 4.05 5.71
CA ASN A 17 0.74 4.80 5.92
C ASN A 17 0.58 5.93 6.95
N PRO A 18 1.13 5.81 8.19
CA PRO A 18 1.00 6.84 9.21
C PRO A 18 1.76 8.12 8.85
N ASP A 19 2.75 8.05 7.96
CA ASP A 19 3.51 9.20 7.46
C ASP A 19 2.77 9.97 6.34
N ALA A 20 1.54 9.58 5.99
CA ALA A 20 0.77 10.30 4.99
C ALA A 20 0.38 11.69 5.51
N LYS A 21 0.57 12.71 4.66
CA LYS A 21 0.26 14.10 5.01
C LYS A 21 -1.25 14.28 5.21
N GLY A 22 -1.64 15.10 6.18
CA GLY A 22 -3.04 15.46 6.43
C GLY A 22 -3.85 14.41 7.19
N LEU A 23 -3.22 13.36 7.72
CA LEU A 23 -3.90 12.39 8.59
C LEU A 23 -4.30 13.02 9.93
N THR A 24 -5.58 12.89 10.27
CA THR A 24 -6.12 13.27 11.58
C THR A 24 -6.01 12.14 12.61
N ALA A 25 -6.14 10.89 12.17
CA ALA A 25 -6.15 9.69 13.01
C ALA A 25 -4.89 8.82 12.80
N VAL A 26 -3.70 9.41 12.96
CA VAL A 26 -2.41 8.72 12.74
C VAL A 26 -2.29 7.44 13.57
N GLN A 27 -2.71 7.48 14.83
CA GLN A 27 -2.64 6.32 15.75
C GLN A 27 -3.52 5.16 15.28
N GLU A 28 -4.71 5.43 14.74
CA GLU A 28 -5.59 4.38 14.21
C GLU A 28 -4.98 3.73 12.96
N VAL A 29 -4.38 4.54 12.07
CA VAL A 29 -3.67 4.06 10.89
C VAL A 29 -2.49 3.17 11.28
N GLU A 30 -1.72 3.58 12.30
CA GLU A 30 -0.60 2.81 12.84
C GLU A 30 -1.08 1.46 13.41
N GLN A 31 -2.14 1.47 14.23
CA GLN A 31 -2.72 0.24 14.78
C GLN A 31 -3.25 -0.70 13.70
N LEU A 32 -3.87 -0.18 12.64
CA LEU A 32 -4.31 -0.99 11.50
C LEU A 32 -3.12 -1.61 10.77
N ARG A 33 -2.05 -0.85 10.54
CA ARG A 33 -0.81 -1.35 9.96
C ARG A 33 -0.18 -2.45 10.81
N GLU A 34 -0.11 -2.28 12.14
CA GLU A 34 0.40 -3.29 13.07
C GLU A 34 -0.41 -4.58 13.02
N LYS A 35 -1.74 -4.50 12.99
CA LYS A 35 -2.62 -5.67 12.82
C LYS A 35 -2.31 -6.43 11.54
N VAL A 36 -2.10 -5.72 10.43
CA VAL A 36 -1.73 -6.35 9.15
C VAL A 36 -0.37 -7.03 9.23
N TYR A 37 0.62 -6.42 9.91
CA TYR A 37 1.91 -7.07 10.13
C TYR A 37 1.80 -8.35 10.95
N ALA A 38 1.07 -8.31 12.07
CA ALA A 38 0.87 -9.47 12.92
C ALA A 38 0.18 -10.61 12.15
N SER A 39 -0.89 -10.31 11.40
CA SER A 39 -1.59 -11.30 10.58
C SER A 39 -0.71 -11.87 9.47
N LEU A 40 0.11 -11.05 8.81
CA LEU A 40 1.03 -11.54 7.77
C LEU A 40 2.14 -12.42 8.36
N GLU A 41 2.69 -12.05 9.51
CA GLU A 41 3.69 -12.84 10.20
C GLU A 41 3.14 -14.22 10.58
N GLU A 42 1.97 -14.26 11.23
CA GLU A 42 1.29 -15.50 11.58
C GLU A 42 0.96 -16.35 10.34
N TYR A 43 0.44 -15.72 9.28
CA TYR A 43 0.15 -16.40 8.02
C TYR A 43 1.38 -17.05 7.43
N THR A 44 2.50 -16.33 7.36
CA THR A 44 3.75 -16.88 6.78
C THR A 44 4.33 -18.01 7.63
N LYS A 45 4.31 -17.90 8.96
CA LYS A 45 4.74 -18.96 9.88
C LYS A 45 3.90 -20.23 9.70
N THR A 46 2.59 -20.08 9.58
CA THR A 46 1.65 -21.21 9.47
C THR A 46 1.67 -21.84 8.08
N ARG A 47 1.73 -21.02 7.02
CA ARG A 47 1.62 -21.48 5.64
C ARG A 47 2.95 -21.97 5.07
N TYR A 48 4.05 -21.38 5.51
CA TYR A 48 5.41 -21.64 5.02
C TYR A 48 6.38 -21.88 6.19
N PRO A 49 6.16 -22.90 7.03
CA PRO A 49 7.01 -23.18 8.20
C PRO A 49 8.47 -23.46 7.82
N GLU A 50 8.70 -23.99 6.61
CA GLU A 50 10.03 -24.26 6.05
C GLU A 50 10.77 -22.99 5.58
N GLU A 51 10.12 -21.81 5.58
CA GLU A 51 10.70 -20.53 5.16
C GLU A 51 10.66 -19.48 6.30
N PRO A 52 11.42 -19.64 7.40
CA PRO A 52 11.34 -18.77 8.59
C PRO A 52 11.68 -17.29 8.33
N GLY A 53 12.37 -16.97 7.23
CA GLY A 53 12.70 -15.59 6.82
C GLY A 53 11.70 -14.95 5.86
N ARG A 54 10.59 -15.62 5.54
CA ARG A 54 9.68 -15.20 4.48
C ARG A 54 8.99 -13.87 4.77
N PHE A 55 8.53 -13.66 6.00
CA PHE A 55 7.94 -12.39 6.45
C PHE A 55 8.87 -11.21 6.16
N ALA A 56 10.11 -11.27 6.67
CA ALA A 56 11.11 -10.23 6.45
C ALA A 56 11.42 -10.02 4.96
N LYS A 57 11.53 -11.10 4.19
CA LYS A 57 11.76 -11.05 2.73
C LYS A 57 10.62 -10.36 1.96
N LEU A 58 9.38 -10.48 2.43
CA LEU A 58 8.24 -9.75 1.87
C LEU A 58 8.34 -8.26 2.21
N LEU A 59 8.65 -7.91 3.46
CA LEU A 59 8.77 -6.51 3.90
C LEU A 59 9.89 -5.75 3.19
N LEU A 60 11.02 -6.41 2.89
CA LEU A 60 12.13 -5.83 2.13
C LEU A 60 11.75 -5.37 0.71
N ARG A 61 10.57 -5.76 0.20
CA ARG A 61 10.05 -5.30 -1.10
C ARG A 61 9.39 -3.92 -1.02
N LEU A 62 8.94 -3.50 0.17
CA LEU A 62 8.22 -2.24 0.36
C LEU A 62 9.08 -1.01 0.01
N PRO A 63 10.37 -0.91 0.41
CA PRO A 63 11.21 0.23 0.03
C PRO A 63 11.43 0.34 -1.48
N ALA A 64 11.68 -0.79 -2.15
CA ALA A 64 11.83 -0.82 -3.60
C ALA A 64 10.54 -0.39 -4.31
N LEU A 65 9.39 -0.86 -3.83
CA LEU A 65 8.07 -0.48 -4.36
C LEU A 65 7.82 1.03 -4.19
N ARG A 66 8.16 1.61 -3.03
CA ARG A 66 8.06 3.06 -2.80
C ARG A 66 8.91 3.84 -3.80
N SER A 67 10.15 3.41 -4.05
CA SER A 67 11.03 4.06 -5.02
C SER A 67 10.47 4.03 -6.44
N ILE A 68 9.91 2.89 -6.86
CA ILE A 68 9.26 2.74 -8.16
C ILE A 68 8.02 3.65 -8.25
N GLY A 69 7.17 3.66 -7.22
CA GLY A 69 5.96 4.48 -7.17
C GLY A 69 6.24 5.98 -7.31
N LEU A 70 7.28 6.48 -6.64
CA LEU A 70 7.71 7.88 -6.76
C LEU A 70 8.16 8.24 -8.18
N LYS A 71 8.96 7.37 -8.83
CA LYS A 71 9.38 7.56 -10.23
C LYS A 71 8.17 7.54 -11.17
N CYS A 72 7.25 6.59 -10.99
CA CYS A 72 6.03 6.52 -11.80
C CYS A 72 5.19 7.80 -11.66
N LEU A 73 5.06 8.33 -10.45
CA LEU A 73 4.35 9.58 -10.20
C LEU A 73 5.04 10.77 -10.89
N GLU A 74 6.37 10.87 -10.78
CA GLU A 74 7.17 11.89 -11.48
C GLU A 74 6.98 11.83 -12.99
N HIS A 75 7.01 10.62 -13.59
CA HIS A 75 6.73 10.44 -15.01
C HIS A 75 5.30 10.85 -15.38
N LEU A 76 4.30 10.51 -14.56
CA LEU A 76 2.91 10.85 -14.83
C LEU A 76 2.67 12.37 -14.84
N PHE A 77 3.36 13.10 -13.96
CA PHE A 77 3.41 14.56 -13.96
C PHE A 77 4.19 15.11 -15.16
N PHE A 78 5.34 14.52 -15.50
CA PHE A 78 6.17 14.94 -16.64
C PHE A 78 5.40 14.86 -17.97
N PHE A 79 4.58 13.83 -18.14
CA PHE A 79 3.78 13.63 -19.34
C PHE A 79 2.41 14.33 -19.31
N LYS A 80 2.08 15.10 -18.25
CA LYS A 80 0.77 15.75 -18.05
C LYS A 80 -0.43 14.81 -18.33
N LEU A 81 -0.25 13.52 -18.03
CA LEU A 81 -1.25 12.47 -18.30
C LEU A 81 -2.44 12.58 -17.34
N ILE A 82 -2.23 13.20 -16.18
CA ILE A 82 -3.27 13.79 -15.36
C ILE A 82 -3.35 15.24 -15.82
N GLY A 83 -4.50 15.69 -16.34
CA GLY A 83 -4.70 17.09 -16.76
C GLY A 83 -4.50 18.09 -15.61
N ASP A 84 -4.91 19.35 -15.78
CA ASP A 84 -4.74 20.40 -14.76
C ASP A 84 -5.46 20.13 -13.41
N GLN A 85 -6.15 19.00 -13.25
CA GLN A 85 -6.79 18.60 -12.00
C GLN A 85 -5.78 17.96 -11.04
N PRO A 86 -5.66 18.44 -9.79
CA PRO A 86 -4.81 17.82 -8.78
C PRO A 86 -5.20 16.36 -8.57
N ILE A 87 -4.20 15.47 -8.46
CA ILE A 87 -4.44 14.04 -8.22
C ILE A 87 -5.26 13.79 -6.95
N ASP A 88 -5.11 14.65 -5.95
CA ASP A 88 -5.88 14.60 -4.70
C ASP A 88 -7.38 14.77 -4.98
N THR A 89 -7.76 15.68 -5.88
CA THR A 89 -9.16 15.91 -6.27
C THR A 89 -9.72 14.71 -7.03
N PHE A 90 -8.96 14.15 -7.97
CA PHE A 90 -9.37 12.94 -8.70
C PHE A 90 -9.54 11.73 -7.78
N LEU A 91 -8.60 11.51 -6.84
CA LEU A 91 -8.69 10.44 -5.86
C LEU A 91 -9.88 10.63 -4.92
N MET A 92 -10.16 11.87 -4.52
CA MET A 92 -11.32 12.19 -3.69
C MET A 92 -12.63 11.90 -4.43
N GLU A 93 -12.75 12.31 -5.70
CA GLU A 93 -13.90 11.98 -6.55
C GLU A 93 -14.11 10.46 -6.71
N MET A 94 -13.02 9.69 -6.86
CA MET A 94 -13.10 8.22 -6.93
C MET A 94 -13.52 7.57 -5.60
N LEU A 95 -13.15 8.16 -4.45
CA LEU A 95 -13.55 7.67 -3.13
C LEU A 95 -15.00 8.02 -2.81
N GLU A 96 -15.46 9.21 -3.23
CA GLU A 96 -16.84 9.68 -3.05
C GLU A 96 -17.81 8.98 -4.03
N ASN A 97 -17.32 8.59 -5.21
CA ASN A 97 -18.07 7.80 -6.19
C ASN A 97 -17.34 6.49 -6.53
N PRO A 98 -17.45 5.43 -5.70
CA PRO A 98 -16.80 4.13 -5.96
C PRO A 98 -17.32 3.40 -7.20
N ASN A 99 -18.31 3.96 -7.91
CA ASN A 99 -18.85 3.46 -9.17
C ASN A 99 -18.82 4.59 -10.23
N PRO A 100 -17.77 4.71 -11.06
CA PRO A 100 -17.93 5.40 -12.32
C PRO A 100 -18.93 4.56 -13.13
N GLN A 101 -20.10 5.14 -13.40
CA GLN A 101 -21.24 4.44 -14.00
C GLN A 101 -20.84 3.63 -15.24
N SER A 102 -21.38 2.41 -15.29
CA SER A 102 -21.65 1.61 -16.49
C SER A 102 -22.14 2.41 -17.68
#